data_AF-A0A199VLT7-F1
#
_entry.id   AF-A0A199VLT7-F1
#
_cell.length_a   1.000
_cell.length_b   1.000
_cell.length_c   1.000
_cell.angle_alpha   90.00
_cell.angle_beta   90.00
_cell.angle_gamma   90.00
#
_symmetry.space_group_name_H-M   'P 1'
#
loop_
_entity.id
_entity.type
_entity.pdbx_description
1 polymer ?
#
loop_
_entity_poly.entity_id
_entity_poly.type
_entity_poly.pdbx_seq_one_letter_code
_entity_poly.pdbx_strand_id
1 'polypeptide(L)'
;MVISYIPGSSKALHELLAVVRNRLNEAISSLSIPAWNTTVTKAVPGAAQFAAYRFGLSLRLLRNICLWKNILALPILEKLALEELLGGKLLPHLKSIISDIHDAITRTERIVASLSGVWAGPEPEIAALVDFVAELGSKLERRHASGASEEETRGLARRLKNMLVALNEYDKARAILKTFQLKEAL
;
A
#
# COMPACT_ATOMS: atom_id res chain seq x y z
N MET A 1 6.41 -38.81 4.74
CA MET A 1 6.73 -37.70 3.83
C MET A 1 8.24 -37.55 3.82
N VAL A 2 8.92 -37.85 2.71
CA VAL A 2 10.37 -37.70 2.60
C VAL A 2 10.65 -36.26 2.17
N ILE A 3 11.24 -35.45 3.06
CA ILE A 3 11.66 -34.09 2.74
C ILE A 3 13.10 -34.16 2.24
N SER A 4 13.29 -34.08 0.93
CA SER A 4 14.62 -34.00 0.32
C SER A 4 15.09 -32.55 0.31
N TYR A 5 16.18 -32.27 1.03
CA TYR A 5 16.82 -30.95 1.01
C TYR A 5 17.44 -30.69 -0.36
N ILE A 6 17.11 -29.54 -0.96
CA ILE A 6 17.72 -29.07 -2.21
C ILE A 6 18.74 -27.98 -1.83
N PRO A 7 20.04 -28.17 -2.13
CA PRO A 7 21.04 -27.16 -1.86
C PRO A 7 20.75 -25.85 -2.60
N GLY A 8 21.05 -24.72 -1.96
CA GLY A 8 20.92 -23.38 -2.56
C GLY A 8 21.72 -23.20 -3.86
N SER A 9 22.80 -23.97 -4.06
CA SER A 9 23.61 -23.99 -5.29
C SER A 9 22.99 -24.78 -6.45
N SER A 10 21.84 -25.44 -6.25
CA SER A 10 21.19 -26.28 -7.25
C SER A 10 20.79 -25.45 -8.48
N LYS A 11 21.24 -25.87 -9.67
CA LYS A 11 20.87 -25.24 -10.94
C LYS A 11 19.35 -25.25 -11.17
N ALA A 12 18.69 -26.37 -10.89
CA ALA A 12 17.24 -26.51 -11.06
C ALA A 12 16.45 -25.55 -10.16
N LEU A 13 16.94 -25.30 -8.94
CA LEU A 13 16.33 -24.33 -8.03
C LEU A 13 16.46 -22.90 -8.58
N HIS A 14 17.64 -22.53 -9.07
CA HIS A 14 17.86 -21.22 -9.69
C HIS A 14 16.97 -21.02 -10.93
N GLU A 15 16.85 -22.03 -11.78
CA GLU A 15 15.98 -21.99 -12.96
C GLU A 15 14.51 -21.80 -12.56
N LEU A 16 14.03 -22.52 -11.54
CA LEU A 16 12.68 -22.36 -11.03
C LEU A 16 12.43 -20.94 -10.48
N LEU A 17 13.35 -20.43 -9.66
CA LEU A 17 13.23 -19.07 -9.09
C LEU A 17 13.29 -17.99 -10.18
N ALA A 18 14.08 -18.20 -11.23
CA ALA A 18 14.13 -17.31 -12.39
C ALA A 18 12.78 -17.29 -13.13
N VAL A 19 12.14 -18.45 -13.34
CA VAL A 19 10.80 -18.54 -13.94
C VAL A 19 9.77 -17.83 -13.08
N VAL A 20 9.78 -18.04 -11.76
CA VAL A 20 8.89 -17.36 -10.82
C VAL A 20 9.06 -15.85 -10.92
N ARG A 21 10.30 -15.34 -10.86
CA ARG A 21 10.59 -13.91 -10.99
C ARG A 21 10.06 -13.35 -12.31
N ASN A 22 10.27 -14.05 -13.42
CA ASN A 22 9.79 -13.59 -14.73
C ASN A 22 8.26 -13.54 -14.78
N ARG A 23 7.56 -14.52 -14.20
CA ARG A 23 6.10 -14.51 -14.10
C ARG A 23 5.56 -13.39 -13.20
N LEU A 24 6.24 -13.08 -12.10
CA LEU A 24 5.88 -11.93 -11.25
C LEU A 24 6.07 -10.61 -12.02
N ASN A 25 7.18 -10.45 -12.75
CA ASN A 25 7.42 -9.30 -13.62
C ASN A 25 6.30 -9.17 -14.68
N GLU A 26 6.00 -10.23 -15.42
CA GLU A 26 4.93 -10.23 -16.43
C GLU A 26 3.57 -9.85 -15.82
N ALA A 27 3.25 -10.40 -14.64
CA ALA A 27 2.04 -10.07 -13.91
C ALA A 27 2.00 -8.59 -13.52
N ILE A 28 3.11 -8.03 -13.02
CA ILE A 28 3.21 -6.59 -12.74
C ILE A 28 3.02 -5.81 -14.03
N SER A 29 3.79 -6.08 -15.10
CA SER A 29 3.74 -5.34 -16.36
C SER A 29 2.34 -5.31 -16.97
N SER A 30 1.60 -6.42 -16.93
CA SER A 30 0.23 -6.54 -17.47
C SER A 30 -0.84 -5.81 -16.65
N LEU A 31 -0.55 -5.42 -15.41
CA LEU A 31 -1.47 -4.62 -14.60
C LEU A 31 -1.52 -3.17 -15.10
N SER A 32 -2.73 -2.67 -15.31
CA SER A 32 -3.01 -1.24 -15.41
C SER A 32 -3.98 -0.85 -14.31
N ILE A 33 -3.58 0.10 -13.48
CA ILE A 33 -4.43 0.72 -12.47
C ILE A 33 -4.70 2.13 -12.98
N PRO A 34 -5.96 2.48 -13.26
CA PRO A 34 -6.25 3.81 -13.78
C PRO A 34 -5.98 4.89 -12.73
N ALA A 35 -5.13 5.86 -13.05
CA ALA A 35 -4.92 7.07 -12.23
C ALA A 35 -5.97 8.15 -12.56
N TRP A 36 -7.23 7.73 -12.70
CA TRP A 36 -8.33 8.64 -12.98
C TRP A 36 -8.70 9.40 -11.71
N ASN A 37 -9.01 10.69 -11.86
CA ASN A 37 -9.50 11.49 -10.75
C ASN A 37 -10.97 11.17 -10.43
N THR A 38 -11.42 11.68 -9.28
CA THR A 38 -12.80 11.46 -8.78
C THR A 38 -13.88 11.99 -9.74
N THR A 39 -13.57 13.00 -10.56
CA THR A 39 -14.52 13.53 -11.55
C THR A 39 -14.77 12.54 -12.68
N VAL A 40 -13.71 11.96 -13.25
CA VAL A 40 -13.81 10.97 -14.33
C VAL A 40 -14.53 9.71 -13.86
N THR A 41 -14.20 9.23 -12.67
CA THR A 41 -14.81 8.03 -12.10
C THR A 41 -16.30 8.19 -11.78
N LYS A 42 -16.76 9.41 -11.50
CA LYS A 42 -18.19 9.75 -11.32
C LYS A 42 -18.93 9.98 -12.64
N ALA A 43 -18.26 10.52 -13.65
CA ALA A 43 -18.88 10.85 -14.93
C ALA A 43 -19.14 9.63 -15.81
N VAL A 44 -18.27 8.61 -15.74
CA VAL A 44 -18.35 7.42 -16.60
C VAL A 44 -18.96 6.24 -15.84
N PRO A 45 -20.12 5.70 -16.27
CA PRO A 45 -20.72 4.52 -15.66
C PRO A 45 -19.75 3.33 -15.61
N GLY A 46 -19.65 2.69 -14.45
CA GLY A 46 -18.78 1.52 -14.24
C GLY A 46 -17.29 1.84 -14.06
N ALA A 47 -16.82 3.08 -14.29
CA ALA A 47 -15.41 3.44 -14.15
C ALA A 47 -14.87 3.23 -12.73
N ALA A 48 -15.65 3.60 -11.71
CA ALA A 48 -15.30 3.37 -10.31
C ALA A 48 -15.15 1.88 -9.98
N GLN A 49 -16.07 1.04 -10.48
CA GLN A 49 -16.04 -0.41 -10.27
C GLN A 49 -14.84 -1.05 -10.96
N PHE A 50 -14.56 -0.64 -12.20
CA PHE A 50 -13.38 -1.08 -12.92
C PHE A 50 -12.09 -0.69 -12.19
N ALA A 51 -11.95 0.56 -11.77
CA ALA A 51 -10.78 1.02 -11.01
C ALA A 51 -10.62 0.27 -9.68
N ALA A 52 -11.72 0.00 -8.96
CA ALA A 52 -11.71 -0.81 -7.73
C ALA A 52 -11.28 -2.26 -7.99
N TYR A 53 -11.77 -2.87 -9.08
CA TYR A 53 -11.37 -4.22 -9.47
C TYR A 53 -9.87 -4.30 -9.80
N ARG A 54 -9.37 -3.37 -10.60
CA ARG A 54 -7.94 -3.31 -10.99
C ARG A 54 -7.04 -3.07 -9.77
N PHE A 55 -7.45 -2.20 -8.86
CA PHE A 55 -6.76 -2.00 -7.58
C PHE A 55 -6.80 -3.25 -6.68
N GLY A 56 -7.91 -3.98 -6.64
CA GLY A 56 -8.00 -5.23 -5.90
C GLY A 56 -7.09 -6.33 -6.46
N LEU A 57 -6.91 -6.38 -7.78
CA LEU A 57 -5.93 -7.27 -8.42
C LEU A 57 -4.50 -6.91 -8.04
N SER A 58 -4.12 -5.64 -8.10
CA SER A 58 -2.77 -5.20 -7.75
C SER A 58 -2.44 -5.44 -6.28
N LEU A 59 -3.40 -5.25 -5.36
CA LEU A 59 -3.22 -5.60 -3.94
C LEU A 59 -2.97 -7.08 -3.71
N ARG A 60 -3.71 -7.95 -4.41
CA ARG A 60 -3.49 -9.41 -4.34
C ARG A 60 -2.10 -9.77 -4.86
N LEU A 61 -1.66 -9.14 -5.95
CA LEU A 61 -0.32 -9.36 -6.45
C LEU A 61 0.75 -8.87 -5.47
N LEU A 62 0.59 -7.68 -4.88
CA LEU A 62 1.50 -7.15 -3.87
C LEU A 62 1.64 -8.13 -2.70
N ARG A 63 0.52 -8.58 -2.13
CA ARG A 63 0.52 -9.58 -1.05
C ARG A 63 1.20 -10.88 -1.48
N ASN A 64 0.97 -11.35 -2.71
CA ASN A 64 1.62 -12.55 -3.22
C ASN A 64 3.14 -12.36 -3.36
N ILE A 65 3.61 -11.21 -3.82
CA ILE A 65 5.05 -10.91 -3.89
C ILE A 65 5.67 -10.91 -2.48
N CYS A 66 4.98 -10.30 -1.50
CA CYS A 66 5.42 -10.29 -0.11
C CYS A 66 5.66 -11.70 0.49
N LEU A 67 4.88 -12.71 0.06
CA LEU A 67 5.01 -14.09 0.54
C LEU A 67 6.32 -14.77 0.12
N TRP A 68 7.04 -14.21 -0.86
CA TRP A 68 8.35 -14.70 -1.28
C TRP A 68 9.50 -14.20 -0.41
N LYS A 69 9.21 -13.46 0.66
CA LYS A 69 10.20 -13.06 1.67
C LYS A 69 10.95 -14.29 2.19
N ASN A 70 12.26 -14.17 2.33
CA ASN A 70 13.19 -15.24 2.71
C ASN A 70 13.34 -16.39 1.68
N ILE A 71 12.71 -16.29 0.50
CA ILE A 71 12.88 -17.23 -0.61
C ILE A 71 13.58 -16.54 -1.78
N LEU A 72 13.04 -15.41 -2.23
CA LEU A 72 13.69 -14.57 -3.22
C LEU A 72 14.68 -13.61 -2.53
N ALA A 73 15.74 -13.26 -3.25
CA ALA A 73 16.70 -12.26 -2.77
C ALA A 73 15.98 -10.93 -2.53
N LEU A 74 16.27 -10.28 -1.39
CA LEU A 74 15.61 -9.06 -0.97
C LEU A 74 15.63 -7.95 -2.05
N PRO A 75 16.74 -7.68 -2.77
CA PRO A 75 16.74 -6.66 -3.83
C PRO A 75 15.77 -6.96 -4.99
N ILE A 76 15.51 -8.24 -5.26
CA ILE A 76 14.51 -8.64 -6.28
C ILE A 76 13.11 -8.33 -5.76
N LEU A 77 12.83 -8.60 -4.48
CA LEU A 77 11.52 -8.32 -3.89
C LEU A 77 11.26 -6.82 -3.78
N GLU A 78 12.26 -6.03 -3.40
CA GLU A 78 12.18 -4.57 -3.33
C GLU A 78 11.85 -3.99 -4.70
N LYS A 79 12.57 -4.41 -5.75
CA LYS A 79 12.28 -3.98 -7.11
C LYS A 79 10.84 -4.30 -7.53
N LEU A 80 10.39 -5.54 -7.31
CA LEU A 80 9.05 -5.98 -7.74
C LEU A 80 7.92 -5.31 -6.94
N ALA A 81 8.02 -5.31 -5.61
CA ALA A 81 6.94 -4.87 -4.73
C ALA A 81 6.96 -3.37 -4.50
N LEU A 82 8.13 -2.80 -4.21
CA LEU A 82 8.27 -1.40 -3.84
C LEU A 82 8.39 -0.54 -5.09
N GLU A 83 9.43 -0.72 -5.90
CA GLU A 83 9.69 0.14 -7.05
C GLU A 83 8.59 0.00 -8.13
N GLU A 84 8.40 -1.20 -8.68
CA GLU A 84 7.54 -1.39 -9.85
C GLU A 84 6.04 -1.36 -9.51
N LEU A 85 5.63 -1.94 -8.38
CA LEU A 85 4.21 -2.07 -8.03
C LEU A 85 3.72 -0.94 -7.13
N LEU A 86 4.35 -0.70 -5.98
CA LEU A 86 3.95 0.35 -5.05
C LEU A 86 4.22 1.75 -5.65
N GLY A 87 5.47 2.03 -5.99
CA GLY A 87 5.92 3.29 -6.58
C GLY A 87 5.37 3.50 -7.98
N GLY A 88 5.52 2.51 -8.85
CA GLY A 88 5.15 2.62 -10.26
C GLY A 88 3.65 2.64 -10.54
N LYS A 89 2.80 2.03 -9.69
CA LYS A 89 1.37 1.82 -10.01
C LYS A 89 0.40 2.21 -8.90
N LEU A 90 0.63 1.79 -7.66
CA LEU A 90 -0.31 2.00 -6.56
C LEU A 90 -0.32 3.45 -6.05
N LEU A 91 0.85 4.05 -5.80
CA LEU A 91 0.96 5.43 -5.32
C LEU A 91 0.38 6.45 -6.32
N PRO A 92 0.64 6.37 -7.65
CA PRO A 92 -0.01 7.24 -8.63
C PRO A 92 -1.53 7.16 -8.60
N HIS A 93 -2.09 5.95 -8.43
CA HIS A 93 -3.54 5.77 -8.28
C HIS A 93 -4.07 6.38 -6.99
N LEU A 94 -3.38 6.18 -5.86
CA LEU A 94 -3.77 6.82 -4.60
C LEU A 94 -3.78 8.35 -4.69
N LYS A 95 -2.77 8.93 -5.35
CA LYS A 95 -2.70 10.37 -5.62
C LYS A 95 -3.84 10.87 -6.51
N SER A 96 -4.38 10.05 -7.41
CA SER A 96 -5.50 10.50 -8.26
C SER A 96 -6.83 10.58 -7.51
N ILE A 97 -7.01 9.76 -6.47
CA ILE A 97 -8.24 9.69 -5.67
C ILE A 97 -8.18 10.48 -4.35
N ILE A 98 -7.07 11.19 -4.10
CA ILE A 98 -6.83 11.87 -2.81
C ILE A 98 -7.87 12.96 -2.45
N SER A 99 -8.73 13.36 -3.39
CA SER A 99 -9.85 14.26 -3.10
C SER A 99 -11.02 13.52 -2.43
N ASP A 100 -11.14 12.21 -2.63
CA ASP A 100 -12.05 11.34 -1.87
C ASP A 100 -11.28 10.74 -0.69
N ILE A 101 -11.35 11.42 0.46
CA ILE A 101 -10.57 11.05 1.64
C ILE A 101 -10.93 9.66 2.18
N HIS A 102 -12.20 9.23 2.04
CA HIS A 102 -12.65 7.93 2.53
C HIS A 102 -12.11 6.79 1.68
N ASP A 103 -12.19 6.92 0.35
CA ASP A 103 -11.66 5.91 -0.55
C ASP A 103 -10.14 5.87 -0.48
N ALA A 104 -9.48 7.03 -0.45
CA ALA A 104 -8.04 7.13 -0.32
C ALA A 104 -7.52 6.45 0.97
N ILE A 105 -8.09 6.77 2.14
CA ILE A 105 -7.71 6.13 3.41
C ILE A 105 -7.94 4.62 3.35
N THR A 106 -9.08 4.17 2.84
CA THR A 106 -9.42 2.74 2.77
C THR A 106 -8.47 1.96 1.88
N ARG A 107 -8.04 2.54 0.77
CA ARG A 107 -7.11 1.90 -0.15
C ARG A 107 -5.68 1.91 0.39
N THR A 108 -5.23 3.00 1.00
CA THR A 108 -3.93 3.07 1.66
C THR A 108 -3.82 2.05 2.78
N GLU A 109 -4.87 1.89 3.59
CA GLU A 109 -4.89 0.91 4.68
C GLU A 109 -4.70 -0.52 4.18
N ARG A 110 -5.31 -0.86 3.04
CA ARG A 110 -5.14 -2.17 2.41
C ARG A 110 -3.73 -2.39 1.84
N ILE A 111 -3.07 -1.32 1.36
CA ILE A 111 -1.66 -1.39 0.94
C ILE A 111 -0.78 -1.65 2.18
N VAL A 112 -0.93 -0.84 3.23
CA VAL A 112 -0.15 -0.98 4.47
C VAL A 112 -0.31 -2.37 5.08
N ALA A 113 -1.55 -2.88 5.13
CA ALA A 113 -1.83 -4.23 5.61
C ALA A 113 -1.15 -5.33 4.75
N SER A 114 -0.94 -5.08 3.45
CA SER A 114 -0.25 -6.04 2.57
C SER A 114 1.28 -6.03 2.75
N LEU A 115 1.84 -4.93 3.23
CA LEU A 115 3.28 -4.75 3.49
C LEU A 115 3.68 -5.10 4.93
N SER A 116 2.71 -5.11 5.85
CA SER A 116 2.95 -5.34 7.28
C SER A 116 3.71 -6.64 7.56
N GLY A 117 4.76 -6.55 8.37
CA GLY A 117 5.65 -7.68 8.71
C GLY A 117 6.64 -8.06 7.61
N VAL A 118 6.55 -7.44 6.43
CA VAL A 118 7.42 -7.71 5.27
C VAL A 118 8.47 -6.61 5.18
N TRP A 119 8.02 -5.36 5.07
CA TRP A 119 8.85 -4.16 5.01
C TRP A 119 8.46 -3.16 6.08
N ALA A 120 9.47 -2.56 6.70
CA ALA A 120 9.32 -1.47 7.64
C ALA A 120 10.62 -0.63 7.73
N GLY A 121 11.36 -0.60 6.62
CA GLY A 121 12.66 0.08 6.49
C GLY A 121 12.54 1.43 5.78
N PRO A 122 13.68 2.12 5.57
CA PRO A 122 13.74 3.46 5.00
C PRO A 122 13.74 3.45 3.46
N GLU A 123 13.06 2.49 2.82
CA GLU A 123 13.03 2.41 1.36
C GLU A 123 12.25 3.61 0.77
N PRO A 124 12.67 4.16 -0.39
CA PRO A 124 12.08 5.38 -0.94
C PRO A 124 10.56 5.32 -1.14
N GLU A 125 10.04 4.17 -1.57
CA GLU A 125 8.60 3.99 -1.79
C GLU A 125 7.82 3.81 -0.50
N ILE A 126 8.44 3.29 0.56
CA ILE A 126 7.87 3.27 1.91
C ILE A 126 7.81 4.71 2.44
N ALA A 127 8.88 5.49 2.30
CA ALA A 127 8.88 6.91 2.65
C ALA A 127 7.80 7.69 1.88
N ALA A 128 7.66 7.46 0.57
CA ALA A 128 6.61 8.07 -0.24
C ALA A 128 5.19 7.67 0.20
N LEU A 129 5.00 6.43 0.67
CA LEU A 129 3.73 5.98 1.25
C LEU A 129 3.46 6.66 2.59
N VAL A 130 4.47 6.80 3.45
CA VAL A 130 4.36 7.53 4.72
C VAL A 130 3.99 9.00 4.47
N ASP A 131 4.63 9.64 3.50
CA ASP A 131 4.34 11.02 3.14
C ASP A 131 2.92 11.17 2.58
N PHE A 132 2.44 10.19 1.82
CA PHE A 132 1.05 10.14 1.39
C PHE A 132 0.07 10.01 2.58
N VAL A 133 0.38 9.18 3.58
CA VAL A 133 -0.43 9.07 4.81
C VAL A 133 -0.45 10.39 5.58
N ALA A 134 0.69 11.10 5.65
CA ALA A 134 0.77 12.43 6.25
C ALA A 134 -0.07 13.47 5.48
N GLU A 135 -0.04 13.43 4.14
CA GLU A 135 -0.88 14.29 3.29
C GLU A 135 -2.38 14.06 3.53
N LEU A 136 -2.80 12.80 3.70
CA LEU A 136 -4.17 12.45 4.09
C LEU A 136 -4.53 13.03 5.47
N GLY A 137 -3.59 13.01 6.42
CA GLY A 137 -3.76 13.65 7.73
C GLY A 137 -4.04 15.14 7.64
N SER A 138 -3.21 15.87 6.90
CA SER A 138 -3.38 17.31 6.66
C SER A 138 -4.71 17.63 5.96
N LYS A 139 -5.15 16.78 5.02
CA LYS A 139 -6.47 16.93 4.38
C LYS A 139 -7.63 16.66 5.32
N LEU A 140 -7.50 15.66 6.18
CA LEU A 140 -8.50 15.34 7.19
C LEU A 140 -8.66 16.49 8.18
N GLU A 141 -7.56 17.11 8.59
CA GLU A 141 -7.55 18.27 9.48
C GLU A 141 -8.28 19.47 8.86
N ARG A 142 -7.99 19.80 7.59
CA ARG A 142 -8.70 20.87 6.86
C ARG A 142 -10.20 20.58 6.70
N ARG A 143 -10.55 19.32 6.42
CA ARG A 143 -11.95 18.88 6.32
C ARG A 143 -12.66 19.04 7.68
N HIS A 144 -11.99 18.70 8.77
CA HIS A 144 -12.52 18.88 10.13
C HIS A 144 -12.76 20.35 10.47
N ALA A 145 -11.78 21.22 10.19
CA ALA A 145 -11.90 22.66 10.39
C ALA A 145 -13.06 23.29 9.58
N SER A 146 -13.47 22.63 8.49
CA SER A 146 -14.60 23.05 7.64
C SER A 146 -15.96 22.53 8.12
N GLY A 147 -16.05 21.98 9.33
CA GLY A 147 -17.30 21.55 9.97
C GLY A 147 -17.73 20.11 9.68
N ALA A 148 -16.80 19.22 9.30
CA ALA A 148 -17.12 17.81 9.15
C ALA A 148 -17.40 17.14 10.52
N SER A 149 -18.17 16.04 10.49
CA SER A 149 -18.53 15.26 11.68
C SER A 149 -17.30 14.89 12.52
N GLU A 150 -17.32 15.23 13.81
CA GLU A 150 -16.23 14.98 14.73
C GLU A 150 -15.96 13.47 14.89
N GLU A 151 -17.03 12.68 15.04
CA GLU A 151 -16.92 11.22 15.22
C GLU A 151 -16.31 10.54 13.99
N GLU A 152 -16.77 10.91 12.79
CA GLU A 152 -16.25 10.40 11.53
C GLU A 152 -14.77 10.78 11.36
N THR A 153 -14.44 12.04 11.65
CA THR A 153 -13.07 12.56 11.57
C THR A 153 -12.14 11.78 12.51
N ARG A 154 -12.56 11.55 13.76
CA ARG A 154 -11.77 10.80 14.74
C ARG A 154 -11.59 9.34 14.34
N GLY A 155 -12.61 8.72 13.73
CA GLY A 155 -12.52 7.38 13.16
C GLY A 155 -11.46 7.28 12.06
N LEU A 156 -11.45 8.23 11.12
CA LEU A 156 -10.44 8.30 10.06
C LEU A 156 -9.04 8.60 10.61
N ALA A 157 -8.91 9.52 11.56
CA ALA A 157 -7.63 9.86 12.17
C ALA A 157 -7.00 8.66 12.90
N ARG A 158 -7.82 7.84 13.57
CA ARG A 158 -7.35 6.62 14.22
C ARG A 158 -6.81 5.60 13.20
N ARG A 159 -7.42 5.48 12.02
CA ARG A 159 -6.92 4.62 10.93
C ARG A 159 -5.59 5.14 10.39
N LEU A 160 -5.44 6.45 10.16
CA LEU A 160 -4.16 7.06 9.76
C LEU A 160 -3.05 6.78 10.79
N LYS A 161 -3.34 6.98 12.08
CA LYS A 161 -2.42 6.68 13.18
C LYS A 161 -1.97 5.21 13.17
N ASN A 162 -2.91 4.28 12.96
CA ASN A 162 -2.59 2.85 12.93
C ASN A 162 -1.71 2.48 11.73
N MET A 163 -1.96 3.08 10.57
CA MET A 163 -1.08 2.91 9.41
C MET A 163 0.34 3.39 9.68
N LEU A 164 0.51 4.56 10.29
CA LEU A 164 1.84 5.09 10.63
C LEU A 164 2.57 4.18 11.63
N VAL A 165 1.88 3.63 12.64
CA VAL A 165 2.48 2.62 13.54
C VAL A 165 2.91 1.37 12.78
N ALA A 166 2.08 0.87 11.86
CA ALA A 166 2.41 -0.31 11.06
C ALA A 166 3.61 -0.08 10.12
N LEU A 167 3.88 1.19 9.77
CA LEU A 167 5.05 1.62 8.98
C LEU A 167 6.24 2.04 9.87
N ASN A 168 6.20 1.78 11.19
CA ASN A 168 7.22 2.18 12.17
C ASN A 168 7.42 3.71 12.34
N GLU A 169 6.44 4.52 11.95
CA GLU A 169 6.48 5.99 12.02
C GLU A 169 5.80 6.52 13.29
N TYR A 170 6.38 6.17 14.44
CA TYR A 170 5.78 6.45 15.76
C TYR A 170 5.64 7.94 16.07
N ASP A 171 6.58 8.78 15.64
CA ASP A 171 6.51 10.22 15.90
C ASP A 171 5.42 10.90 15.07
N LYS A 172 5.28 10.51 13.79
CA LYS A 172 4.16 10.94 12.95
C LYS A 172 2.82 10.42 13.50
N ALA A 173 2.78 9.18 14.01
CA ALA A 173 1.60 8.62 14.65
C ALA A 173 1.17 9.39 15.91
N ARG A 174 2.13 9.80 16.75
CA ARG A 174 1.89 10.65 17.94
C ARG A 174 1.41 12.04 17.55
N ALA A 175 1.91 12.61 16.46
CA ALA A 175 1.44 13.89 15.95
C ALA A 175 -0.06 13.83 15.60
N ILE A 176 -0.51 12.80 14.87
CA ILE A 176 -1.95 12.59 14.58
C ILE A 176 -2.76 12.45 15.87
N LEU A 177 -2.26 11.70 16.86
CA LEU A 177 -2.94 11.53 18.13
C LEU A 177 -3.19 12.86 18.84
N LYS A 178 -2.18 13.73 18.87
CA LYS A 178 -2.25 15.08 19.45
C LYS A 178 -3.20 15.99 18.67
N THR A 179 -3.06 16.05 17.35
CA THR A 179 -3.87 16.92 16.48
C THR A 179 -5.37 16.63 16.60
N PHE A 180 -5.76 15.36 16.67
CA PHE A 180 -7.17 14.95 16.72
C PHE A 180 -7.67 14.57 18.13
N GLN A 181 -6.89 14.84 19.18
CA GLN A 181 -7.23 14.55 20.58
C GLN A 181 -7.78 13.13 20.77
N LEU A 182 -7.07 12.15 20.20
CA LEU A 182 -7.44 10.75 20.30
C LEU A 182 -6.92 10.20 21.65
N LYS A 183 -7.73 9.42 22.36
CA LYS A 183 -7.24 8.67 23.53
C LYS A 183 -6.20 7.65 23.06
N GLU A 184 -5.06 7.58 23.75
CA GLU A 184 -4.12 6.47 23.60
C GLU A 184 -4.85 5.17 23.96
N ALA A 185 -5.02 4.28 22.98
CA ALA A 185 -5.38 2.91 23.30
C ALA A 185 -4.08 2.25 23.79
N LEU A 186 -4.05 1.93 25.08
CA LEU A 186 -3.03 1.09 25.73
C LEU A 186 -2.88 -0.23 24.99
#